data_AF-A0A372IAE3-F1
#
_entry.id   AF-A0A372IAE3-F1
#
_cell.length_a   1.000
_cell.length_b   1.000
_cell.length_c   1.000
_cell.angle_alpha   90.00
_cell.angle_beta   90.00
_cell.angle_gamma   90.00
#
_symmetry.space_group_name_H-M   'P 1'
#
loop_
_entity.id
_entity.type
_entity.pdbx_description
1 polymer ?
#
loop_
_entity_poly.entity_id
_entity_poly.type
_entity_poly.pdbx_seq_one_letter_code
_entity_poly.pdbx_strand_id
1 'polypeptide(L)'
;MKPDVDVAILGGGCAGLSLATRLAGSALSTMVIEPRGSYSDDRTWSFWRTAPDPFEDCVRARWSRWTVDGPDGLTQRGSGRLWYETVSAGAFYQRAGDIIDGARNLELRLSCAAQGASRQGAGWRIETDAGALYAANLIDTRPSGRKPRYGQFFLGQEIRTTRPVFTPDIVPLMHFRPARSGGVDFLYILPFAADHALVEVTSFAPVPPDTAVFQTWLHEEIEALDAGTVEVLRTERGALPMQVGYGAPTPDGPVRLGLSGGAARPSTGYAFARIQKQAERAAADLRAGQTPRVMLDSPMTRFMDRVFLQVLRSRPERGPALFQALFHRVPADRLEMFLSGSTATRDRLAVMTALPTLPFMQAAVWPS
;
A
#
# COMPACT_ATOMS: atom_id res chain seq x y z
N MET A 1 11.49 -1.72 -35.82
CA MET A 1 11.66 -0.28 -35.54
C MET A 1 12.63 -0.17 -34.37
N LYS A 2 13.60 0.75 -34.40
CA LYS A 2 14.47 0.96 -33.23
C LYS A 2 13.64 1.64 -32.14
N PRO A 3 13.67 1.18 -30.88
CA PRO A 3 13.00 1.87 -29.76
C PRO A 3 13.58 3.28 -29.57
N ASP A 4 12.71 4.24 -29.26
CA ASP A 4 13.11 5.54 -28.71
C ASP A 4 13.66 5.35 -27.29
N VAL A 5 13.12 4.36 -26.56
CA VAL A 5 13.49 4.00 -25.20
C VAL A 5 13.34 2.50 -24.95
N ASP A 6 14.24 1.89 -24.18
CA ASP A 6 14.16 0.45 -23.87
C ASP A 6 12.98 0.11 -22.94
N VAL A 7 12.69 1.01 -21.99
CA VAL A 7 11.62 0.85 -21.01
C VAL A 7 10.81 2.14 -20.87
N ALA A 8 9.51 2.09 -21.18
CA ALA A 8 8.57 3.15 -20.82
C ALA A 8 7.78 2.74 -19.58
N ILE A 9 7.71 3.65 -18.60
CA ILE A 9 6.96 3.50 -17.35
C ILE A 9 5.82 4.51 -17.36
N LEU A 10 4.57 4.03 -17.36
CA LEU A 10 3.41 4.92 -17.25
C LEU A 10 3.08 5.14 -15.77
N GLY A 11 3.07 6.40 -15.36
CA GLY A 11 2.83 6.85 -13.98
C GLY A 11 4.11 6.93 -13.16
N GLY A 12 4.41 8.12 -12.63
CA GLY A 12 5.47 8.41 -11.66
C GLY A 12 4.95 8.38 -10.22
N GLY A 13 4.12 7.38 -9.89
CA GLY A 13 3.70 7.11 -8.51
C GLY A 13 4.74 6.27 -7.74
N CYS A 14 4.36 5.82 -6.54
CA CYS A 14 5.21 4.95 -5.70
C CYS A 14 5.82 3.78 -6.50
N ALA A 15 5.02 3.06 -7.29
CA ALA A 15 5.50 1.92 -8.06
C ALA A 15 6.41 2.29 -9.25
N GLY A 16 6.01 3.29 -10.05
CA GLY A 16 6.80 3.72 -11.21
C GLY A 16 8.16 4.28 -10.81
N LEU A 17 8.19 5.18 -9.82
CA LEU A 17 9.44 5.77 -9.32
C LEU A 17 10.32 4.75 -8.60
N SER A 18 9.73 3.78 -7.88
CA SER A 18 10.50 2.69 -7.26
C SER A 18 11.19 1.80 -8.30
N LEU A 19 10.55 1.56 -9.45
CA LEU A 19 11.17 0.84 -10.56
C LEU A 19 12.25 1.68 -11.24
N ALA A 20 11.95 2.93 -11.59
CA ALA A 20 12.89 3.83 -12.24
C ALA A 20 14.18 3.98 -11.43
N THR A 21 14.06 4.19 -10.12
CA THR A 21 15.18 4.26 -9.16
C THR A 21 16.10 3.04 -9.25
N ARG A 22 15.57 1.84 -9.49
CA ARG A 22 16.35 0.60 -9.61
C ARG A 22 16.93 0.36 -11.01
N LEU A 23 16.45 1.10 -12.01
CA LEU A 23 16.98 1.11 -13.37
C LEU A 23 18.02 2.22 -13.57
N ALA A 24 18.20 3.10 -12.58
CA ALA A 24 19.22 4.14 -12.57
C ALA A 24 20.62 3.54 -12.76
N GLY A 25 21.39 4.10 -13.70
CA GLY A 25 22.74 3.64 -14.01
C GLY A 25 22.81 2.30 -14.76
N SER A 26 21.67 1.72 -15.16
CA SER A 26 21.66 0.52 -16.00
C SER A 26 21.91 0.86 -17.48
N ALA A 27 22.18 -0.17 -18.29
CA ALA A 27 22.33 -0.02 -19.74
C ALA A 27 21.00 0.27 -20.48
N LEU A 28 19.87 0.20 -19.78
CA LEU A 28 18.54 0.40 -20.37
C LEU A 28 18.16 1.88 -20.31
N SER A 29 17.91 2.48 -21.47
CA SER A 29 17.23 3.76 -21.52
C SER A 29 15.82 3.61 -20.98
N THR A 30 15.41 4.48 -20.05
CA THR A 30 14.10 4.40 -19.40
C THR A 30 13.45 5.78 -19.31
N MET A 31 12.14 5.83 -19.59
CA MET A 31 11.35 7.06 -19.51
C MET A 31 10.14 6.84 -18.62
N VAL A 32 9.96 7.69 -17.61
CA VAL A 32 8.75 7.74 -16.77
C VAL A 32 7.84 8.84 -17.30
N ILE A 33 6.59 8.51 -17.62
CA ILE A 33 5.59 9.43 -18.14
C ILE A 33 4.59 9.73 -17.02
N GLU A 34 4.57 10.97 -16.55
CA GLU A 34 3.78 11.40 -15.40
C GLU A 34 2.94 12.65 -15.74
N PRO A 35 1.59 12.57 -15.61
CA PRO A 35 0.73 13.71 -15.90
C PRO A 35 0.84 14.85 -14.89
N ARG A 36 1.26 14.59 -13.64
CA ARG A 36 1.51 15.65 -12.66
C ARG A 36 2.63 16.57 -13.14
N GLY A 37 2.43 17.88 -12.99
CA GLY A 37 3.47 18.87 -13.29
C GLY A 37 4.47 19.09 -12.17
N SER A 38 4.13 18.67 -10.95
CA SER A 38 5.01 18.70 -9.78
C SER A 38 4.56 17.68 -8.74
N TYR A 39 5.45 17.37 -7.80
CA TYR A 39 5.17 16.55 -6.64
C TYR A 39 4.95 17.41 -5.40
N SER A 40 4.09 16.91 -4.50
CA SER A 40 3.85 17.47 -3.18
C SER A 40 3.82 16.34 -2.14
N ASP A 41 3.87 16.69 -0.86
CA ASP A 41 3.70 15.72 0.22
C ASP A 41 2.21 15.36 0.40
N ASP A 42 1.70 14.58 -0.56
CA ASP A 42 0.26 14.35 -0.75
C ASP A 42 -0.29 13.11 -0.03
N ARG A 43 0.58 12.28 0.53
CA ARG A 43 0.20 11.05 1.24
C ARG A 43 1.34 10.49 2.09
N THR A 44 0.96 9.52 2.90
CA THR A 44 1.88 8.74 3.72
C THR A 44 1.87 7.27 3.30
N TRP A 45 3.02 6.60 3.35
CA TRP A 45 3.10 5.14 3.19
C TRP A 45 3.65 4.49 4.45
N SER A 46 2.80 3.71 5.12
CA SER A 46 3.17 2.99 6.34
C SER A 46 3.30 1.48 6.09
N PHE A 47 4.29 0.85 6.69
CA PHE A 47 4.65 -0.55 6.45
C PHE A 47 5.57 -1.10 7.55
N TRP A 48 5.69 -2.42 7.63
CA TRP A 48 6.76 -3.04 8.42
C TRP A 48 8.03 -3.16 7.58
N ARG A 49 9.14 -2.63 8.09
CA ARG A 49 10.46 -2.77 7.47
C ARG A 49 10.92 -4.22 7.58
N THR A 50 10.89 -4.94 6.46
CA THR A 50 11.30 -6.36 6.37
C THR A 50 12.54 -6.59 5.52
N ALA A 51 12.96 -5.57 4.77
CA ALA A 51 14.18 -5.56 3.97
C ALA A 51 14.62 -4.10 3.74
N PRO A 52 15.92 -3.88 3.44
CA PRO A 52 16.41 -2.60 2.97
C PRO A 52 15.75 -2.14 1.67
N ASP A 53 15.64 -0.83 1.47
CA ASP A 53 15.27 -0.23 0.19
C ASP A 53 15.88 1.17 -0.02
N PRO A 54 15.89 1.71 -1.25
CA PRO A 54 16.52 3.00 -1.55
C PRO A 54 15.94 4.23 -0.82
N PHE A 55 14.84 4.06 -0.08
CA PHE A 55 14.07 5.13 0.54
C PHE A 55 14.12 5.05 2.09
N GLU A 56 15.11 4.39 2.66
CA GLU A 56 15.36 4.37 4.11
C GLU A 56 15.53 5.77 4.70
N ASP A 57 16.26 6.65 4.00
CA ASP A 57 16.46 8.04 4.43
C ASP A 57 15.19 8.90 4.31
N CYS A 58 14.12 8.36 3.70
CA CYS A 58 12.81 9.01 3.58
C CYS A 58 11.87 8.68 4.74
N VAL A 59 12.30 7.83 5.70
CA VAL A 59 11.48 7.45 6.85
C VAL A 59 11.29 8.66 7.76
N ARG A 60 10.03 9.08 7.89
CA ARG A 60 9.63 10.19 8.75
C ARG A 60 9.55 9.78 10.22
N ALA A 61 9.00 8.60 10.50
CA ALA A 61 8.85 8.07 11.85
C ALA A 61 8.89 6.55 11.85
N ARG A 62 9.28 5.99 13.00
CA ARG A 62 9.39 4.55 13.23
C ARG A 62 8.93 4.18 14.64
N TRP A 63 8.24 3.05 14.77
CA TRP A 63 7.70 2.55 16.02
C TRP A 63 8.05 1.07 16.20
N SER A 64 8.52 0.71 17.40
CA SER A 64 8.76 -0.67 17.81
C SER A 64 7.62 -1.23 18.66
N ARG A 65 6.64 -0.40 19.01
CA ARG A 65 5.45 -0.76 19.79
C ARG A 65 4.19 -0.27 19.10
N TRP A 66 3.12 -1.03 19.26
CA TRP A 66 1.82 -0.73 18.68
C TRP A 66 0.69 -1.22 19.58
N THR A 67 -0.49 -0.66 19.34
CA THR A 67 -1.72 -1.09 19.99
C THR A 67 -2.81 -1.46 19.01
N VAL A 68 -3.65 -2.41 19.44
CA VAL A 68 -4.93 -2.74 18.84
C VAL A 68 -5.97 -2.73 19.95
N ASP A 69 -7.06 -2.01 19.75
CA ASP A 69 -8.16 -1.93 20.70
C ASP A 69 -9.38 -2.60 20.09
N GLY A 70 -9.92 -3.61 20.77
CA GLY A 70 -10.99 -4.47 20.27
C GLY A 70 -11.93 -4.91 21.40
N PRO A 71 -12.82 -5.89 21.13
CA PRO A 71 -13.84 -6.31 22.10
C PRO A 71 -13.30 -6.74 23.47
N ASP A 72 -12.09 -7.33 23.51
CA ASP A 72 -11.45 -7.75 24.76
C ASP A 72 -10.53 -6.66 25.38
N GLY A 73 -10.64 -5.41 24.90
CA GLY A 73 -9.87 -4.25 25.34
C GLY A 73 -8.51 -4.02 24.64
N LEU A 74 -7.74 -3.09 25.17
CA LEU A 74 -6.48 -2.66 24.57
C LEU A 74 -5.39 -3.75 24.66
N THR A 75 -4.86 -4.17 23.50
CA THR A 75 -3.69 -5.03 23.39
C THR A 75 -2.49 -4.20 22.93
N GLN A 76 -1.45 -4.10 23.77
CA GLN A 76 -0.16 -3.50 23.42
C GLN A 76 0.88 -4.58 23.13
N ARG A 77 1.61 -4.43 22.03
CA ARG A 77 2.67 -5.34 21.59
C ARG A 77 3.87 -4.55 21.08
N GLY A 78 4.99 -5.23 20.91
CA GLY A 78 6.17 -4.66 20.28
C GLY A 78 7.07 -5.74 19.68
N SER A 79 7.95 -5.31 18.79
CA SER A 79 9.01 -6.13 18.19
C SER A 79 10.35 -5.47 18.45
N GLY A 80 11.35 -6.28 18.81
CA GLY A 80 12.75 -5.86 18.86
C GLY A 80 13.49 -6.03 17.53
N ARG A 81 12.83 -6.56 16.49
CA ARG A 81 13.46 -6.91 15.21
C ARG A 81 12.90 -6.13 14.03
N LEU A 82 11.60 -5.87 14.04
CA LEU A 82 10.88 -5.27 12.95
C LEU A 82 10.26 -3.96 13.44
N TRP A 83 10.36 -2.96 12.60
CA TRP A 83 9.88 -1.61 12.89
C TRP A 83 8.67 -1.34 12.00
N TYR A 84 7.61 -0.81 12.59
CA TYR A 84 6.59 -0.14 11.80
C TYR A 84 7.13 1.23 11.44
N GLU A 85 7.08 1.58 10.16
CA GLU A 85 7.68 2.80 9.66
C GLU A 85 6.71 3.51 8.74
N THR A 86 6.94 4.81 8.61
CA THR A 86 6.20 5.62 7.68
C THR A 86 7.10 6.55 6.89
N VAL A 87 6.82 6.62 5.59
CA VAL A 87 7.52 7.47 4.62
C VAL A 87 6.55 8.54 4.14
N SER A 88 6.98 9.81 4.21
CA SER A 88 6.27 10.93 3.59
C SER A 88 6.46 10.89 2.08
N ALA A 89 5.40 11.13 1.31
CA ALA A 89 5.49 11.13 -0.14
C ALA A 89 6.42 12.22 -0.67
N GLY A 90 6.48 13.38 -0.02
CA GLY A 90 7.40 14.47 -0.38
C GLY A 90 8.86 14.01 -0.40
N ALA A 91 9.36 13.48 0.71
CA ALA A 91 10.74 12.98 0.82
C ALA A 91 11.03 11.84 -0.18
N PHE A 92 10.07 10.93 -0.39
CA PHE A 92 10.19 9.87 -1.39
C PHE A 92 10.29 10.41 -2.82
N TYR A 93 9.43 11.38 -3.19
CA TYR A 93 9.42 11.97 -4.52
C TYR A 93 10.71 12.74 -4.80
N GLN A 94 11.18 13.52 -3.83
CA GLN A 94 12.45 14.21 -3.91
C GLN A 94 13.60 13.20 -4.11
N ARG A 95 13.69 12.18 -3.25
CA ARG A 95 14.74 11.15 -3.35
C ARG A 95 14.74 10.43 -4.69
N ALA A 96 13.56 10.07 -5.20
CA ALA A 96 13.43 9.43 -6.51
C ALA A 96 13.84 10.38 -7.65
N GLY A 97 13.42 11.65 -7.58
CA GLY A 97 13.81 12.70 -8.51
C GLY A 97 15.32 12.87 -8.57
N ASP A 98 15.97 13.06 -7.42
CA ASP A 98 17.43 13.22 -7.31
C ASP A 98 18.20 12.04 -7.94
N ILE A 99 17.71 10.81 -7.73
CA ILE A 99 18.32 9.61 -8.33
C ILE A 99 18.12 9.58 -9.85
N ILE A 100 16.94 9.98 -10.33
CA ILE A 100 16.62 10.01 -11.76
C ILE A 100 17.45 11.09 -12.47
N ASP A 101 17.51 12.31 -11.91
CA ASP A 101 18.25 13.44 -12.48
C ASP A 101 19.77 13.18 -12.50
N GLY A 102 20.27 12.39 -11.54
CA GLY A 102 21.66 11.93 -11.52
C GLY A 102 21.99 10.82 -12.54
N ALA A 103 20.99 10.18 -13.15
CA ALA A 103 21.17 9.02 -14.02
C ALA A 103 21.04 9.39 -15.51
N ARG A 104 22.12 9.19 -16.28
CA ARG A 104 22.13 9.53 -17.72
C ARG A 104 21.16 8.72 -18.59
N ASN A 105 20.71 7.57 -18.11
CA ASN A 105 19.84 6.65 -18.83
C ASN A 105 18.35 6.81 -18.47
N LEU A 106 18.00 7.73 -17.57
CA LEU A 106 16.63 7.93 -17.10
C LEU A 106 16.11 9.33 -17.47
N GLU A 107 14.83 9.41 -17.80
CA GLU A 107 14.10 10.66 -17.93
C GLU A 107 12.77 10.55 -17.18
N LEU A 108 12.48 11.51 -16.30
CA LEU A 108 11.15 11.71 -15.74
C LEU A 108 10.47 12.86 -16.48
N ARG A 109 9.46 12.53 -17.28
CA ARG A 109 8.69 13.50 -18.05
C ARG A 109 7.40 13.85 -17.32
N LEU A 110 7.45 14.97 -16.59
CA LEU A 110 6.29 15.59 -15.92
C LEU A 110 5.38 16.30 -16.93
N SER A 111 4.15 16.60 -16.52
CA SER A 111 3.13 17.25 -17.34
C SER A 111 2.88 16.53 -18.68
N CYS A 112 3.03 15.20 -18.71
CA CYS A 112 2.84 14.40 -19.90
C CYS A 112 1.92 13.21 -19.59
N ALA A 113 0.77 13.15 -20.27
CA ALA A 113 -0.22 12.11 -20.08
C ALA A 113 -0.16 11.09 -21.22
N ALA A 114 0.06 9.81 -20.87
CA ALA A 114 -0.15 8.70 -21.79
C ALA A 114 -1.65 8.43 -21.99
N GLN A 115 -2.12 8.57 -23.21
CA GLN A 115 -3.53 8.43 -23.61
C GLN A 115 -3.87 7.00 -24.03
N GLY A 116 -2.91 6.28 -24.60
CA GLY A 116 -3.09 4.90 -25.05
C GLY A 116 -1.77 4.21 -25.32
N ALA A 117 -1.82 2.88 -25.41
CA ALA A 117 -0.68 2.09 -25.85
C ALA A 117 -1.16 0.87 -26.64
N SER A 118 -0.44 0.53 -27.70
CA SER A 118 -0.72 -0.63 -28.54
C SER A 118 0.57 -1.38 -28.86
N ARG A 119 0.45 -2.71 -29.04
CA ARG A 119 1.59 -3.51 -29.51
C ARG A 119 1.94 -3.13 -30.93
N GLN A 120 3.23 -2.98 -31.19
CA GLN A 120 3.77 -2.79 -32.53
C GLN A 120 5.03 -3.65 -32.69
N GLY A 121 4.87 -4.82 -33.31
CA GLY A 121 5.91 -5.86 -33.37
C GLY A 121 6.24 -6.41 -31.98
N ALA A 122 7.53 -6.43 -31.65
CA ALA A 122 8.03 -6.87 -30.34
C ALA A 122 7.92 -5.79 -29.23
N GLY A 123 7.59 -4.55 -29.58
CA GLY A 123 7.53 -3.42 -28.66
C GLY A 123 6.15 -2.75 -28.61
N TRP A 124 6.13 -1.52 -28.12
CA TRP A 124 4.92 -0.76 -27.79
C TRP A 124 4.97 0.63 -28.39
N ARG A 125 3.88 1.02 -29.06
CA ARG A 125 3.62 2.41 -29.41
C ARG A 125 2.76 3.03 -28.31
N ILE A 126 3.22 4.12 -27.73
CA ILE A 126 2.54 4.84 -26.65
C ILE A 126 2.18 6.21 -27.18
N GLU A 127 0.88 6.52 -27.17
CA GLU A 127 0.35 7.82 -27.54
C GLU A 127 0.32 8.71 -26.30
N THR A 128 0.94 9.89 -26.38
CA THR A 128 0.91 10.91 -25.32
C THR A 128 0.40 12.23 -25.87
N ASP A 129 0.01 13.14 -24.98
CA ASP A 129 -0.30 14.53 -25.31
C ASP A 129 0.90 15.34 -25.86
N ALA A 130 2.12 14.84 -25.70
CA ALA A 130 3.35 15.41 -26.26
C ALA A 130 3.84 14.69 -27.54
N GLY A 131 3.07 13.74 -28.07
CA GLY A 131 3.41 12.93 -29.24
C GLY A 131 3.61 11.44 -28.94
N ALA A 132 3.75 10.65 -30.00
CA ALA A 132 3.94 9.21 -29.88
C ALA A 132 5.40 8.84 -29.60
N LEU A 133 5.62 7.78 -28.81
CA LEU A 133 6.94 7.17 -28.60
C LEU A 133 6.87 5.65 -28.73
N TYR A 134 7.98 5.05 -29.14
CA TYR A 134 8.15 3.61 -29.27
C TYR A 134 9.07 3.06 -28.18
N ALA A 135 8.59 2.10 -27.41
CA ALA A 135 9.34 1.46 -26.34
C ALA A 135 9.49 -0.06 -26.55
N ALA A 136 10.64 -0.62 -26.21
CA ALA A 136 10.80 -2.08 -26.26
C ALA A 136 9.95 -2.77 -25.17
N ASN A 137 9.94 -2.23 -23.96
CA ASN A 137 9.15 -2.70 -22.84
C ASN A 137 8.20 -1.61 -22.33
N LEU A 138 6.98 -1.99 -21.98
CA LEU A 138 6.00 -1.10 -21.38
C LEU A 138 5.55 -1.62 -20.01
N ILE A 139 5.80 -0.80 -18.99
CA ILE A 139 5.37 -1.03 -17.62
C ILE A 139 4.32 0.01 -17.26
N ASP A 140 3.08 -0.40 -16.99
CA ASP A 140 2.00 0.50 -16.60
C ASP A 140 1.74 0.39 -15.10
N THR A 141 2.10 1.45 -14.37
CA THR A 141 1.95 1.53 -12.90
C THR A 141 0.77 2.39 -12.47
N ARG A 142 0.03 2.94 -13.43
CA ARG A 142 -1.13 3.78 -13.16
C ARG A 142 -2.21 2.97 -12.44
N PRO A 143 -3.05 3.64 -11.63
CA PRO A 143 -4.23 3.01 -11.05
C PRO A 143 -5.09 2.36 -12.15
N SER A 144 -5.58 1.14 -11.90
CA SER A 144 -6.54 0.53 -12.82
C SER A 144 -7.92 1.14 -12.62
N GLY A 145 -8.69 1.33 -13.70
CA GLY A 145 -10.11 1.70 -13.61
C GLY A 145 -11.00 0.62 -12.96
N ARG A 146 -10.46 -0.56 -12.68
CA ARG A 146 -11.15 -1.64 -11.99
C ARG A 146 -11.42 -1.25 -10.54
N LYS A 147 -12.68 -1.17 -10.15
CA LYS A 147 -13.07 -0.98 -8.74
C LYS A 147 -12.88 -2.31 -7.97
N PRO A 148 -12.23 -2.31 -6.80
CA PRO A 148 -12.15 -3.51 -5.98
C PRO A 148 -13.52 -3.87 -5.43
N ARG A 149 -13.81 -5.17 -5.27
CA ARG A 149 -15.05 -5.67 -4.64
C ARG A 149 -15.07 -5.57 -3.12
N TYR A 150 -13.90 -5.35 -2.54
CA TYR A 150 -13.67 -5.13 -1.12
C TYR A 150 -12.37 -4.33 -1.01
N GLY A 151 -12.36 -3.31 -0.17
CA GLY A 151 -11.26 -2.36 -0.09
C GLY A 151 -11.07 -1.80 1.31
N GLN A 152 -9.88 -1.27 1.53
CA GLN A 152 -9.57 -0.39 2.64
C GLN A 152 -9.77 1.05 2.16
N PHE A 153 -10.71 1.76 2.77
CA PHE A 153 -11.03 3.15 2.47
C PHE A 153 -10.74 3.99 3.69
N PHE A 154 -10.14 5.16 3.51
CA PHE A 154 -9.72 5.97 4.63
C PHE A 154 -9.78 7.46 4.34
N LEU A 155 -9.96 8.23 5.42
CA LEU A 155 -9.82 9.67 5.48
C LEU A 155 -9.00 10.01 6.74
N GLY A 156 -7.91 10.74 6.56
CA GLY A 156 -7.03 11.14 7.65
C GLY A 156 -6.69 12.61 7.64
N GLN A 157 -6.42 13.16 8.82
CA GLN A 157 -5.92 14.50 9.02
C GLN A 157 -4.64 14.46 9.84
N GLU A 158 -3.59 15.08 9.31
CA GLU A 158 -2.42 15.38 10.11
C GLU A 158 -2.70 16.64 10.90
N ILE A 159 -2.66 16.53 12.22
CA ILE A 159 -3.06 17.58 13.14
C ILE A 159 -1.95 17.92 14.12
N ARG A 160 -1.86 19.21 14.47
CA ARG A 160 -1.11 19.70 15.62
C ARG A 160 -2.08 20.17 16.69
N THR A 161 -1.78 19.86 17.94
CA THR A 161 -2.67 20.11 19.07
C THR A 161 -1.98 20.96 20.12
N THR A 162 -2.74 21.74 20.90
CA THR A 162 -2.15 22.52 22.01
C THR A 162 -1.78 21.66 23.22
N ARG A 163 -2.49 20.54 23.43
CA ARG A 163 -2.22 19.60 24.52
C ARG A 163 -1.45 18.39 23.98
N PRO A 164 -0.50 17.83 24.76
CA PRO A 164 0.25 16.64 24.37
C PRO A 164 -0.56 15.35 24.61
N VAL A 165 -1.51 15.06 23.72
CA VAL A 165 -2.45 13.92 23.85
C VAL A 165 -1.97 12.62 23.22
N PHE A 166 -0.84 12.64 22.50
CA PHE A 166 -0.29 11.48 21.81
C PHE A 166 0.93 10.89 22.51
N THR A 167 1.16 9.60 22.24
CA THR A 167 2.27 8.80 22.77
C THR A 167 3.20 8.41 21.61
N PRO A 168 4.25 9.19 21.29
CA PRO A 168 5.00 9.09 20.02
C PRO A 168 5.75 7.77 19.82
N ASP A 169 5.97 7.02 20.89
CA ASP A 169 6.69 5.77 20.93
C ASP A 169 5.82 4.53 20.67
N ILE A 170 4.50 4.70 20.50
CA ILE A 170 3.53 3.62 20.30
C ILE A 170 2.57 4.00 19.15
N VAL A 171 2.41 3.13 18.15
CA VAL A 171 1.47 3.36 17.04
C VAL A 171 0.10 2.65 17.27
N PRO A 172 -1.02 3.38 17.37
CA PRO A 172 -2.37 2.81 17.29
C PRO A 172 -2.69 2.28 15.87
N LEU A 173 -2.59 0.96 15.67
CA LEU A 173 -2.78 0.36 14.34
C LEU A 173 -4.25 0.14 14.00
N MET A 174 -5.03 -0.40 14.93
CA MET A 174 -6.43 -0.72 14.72
C MET A 174 -7.19 -0.56 16.03
N HIS A 175 -7.78 0.62 16.24
CA HIS A 175 -8.67 0.86 17.37
C HIS A 175 -10.11 0.77 16.87
N PHE A 176 -10.74 -0.39 17.05
CA PHE A 176 -12.05 -0.67 16.49
C PHE A 176 -13.12 0.25 17.10
N ARG A 177 -14.07 0.65 16.28
CA ARG A 177 -15.21 1.50 16.65
C ARG A 177 -16.53 0.79 16.32
N PRO A 178 -17.64 1.24 16.91
CA PRO A 178 -18.96 0.86 16.41
C PRO A 178 -19.06 1.09 14.91
N ALA A 179 -19.69 0.16 14.20
CA ALA A 179 -19.74 0.19 12.74
C ALA A 179 -20.46 1.43 12.20
N ARG A 180 -19.84 2.07 11.22
CA ARG A 180 -20.34 3.20 10.41
C ARG A 180 -20.44 2.86 8.92
N SER A 181 -20.00 1.65 8.55
CA SER A 181 -20.05 1.09 7.20
C SER A 181 -20.66 -0.33 7.21
N GLY A 182 -20.81 -0.92 6.03
CA GLY A 182 -21.12 -2.36 5.88
C GLY A 182 -19.92 -3.28 6.12
N GLY A 183 -18.93 -2.83 6.90
CA GLY A 183 -17.60 -3.40 6.99
C GLY A 183 -17.01 -3.38 8.40
N VAL A 184 -15.68 -3.40 8.48
CA VAL A 184 -14.94 -3.30 9.74
C VAL A 184 -14.32 -1.91 9.83
N ASP A 185 -14.71 -1.16 10.86
CA ASP A 185 -14.32 0.24 11.03
C ASP A 185 -13.40 0.41 12.24
N PHE A 186 -12.31 1.16 12.05
CA PHE A 186 -11.33 1.42 13.08
C PHE A 186 -10.63 2.76 12.89
N LEU A 187 -10.10 3.28 13.99
CA LEU A 187 -9.19 4.41 14.01
C LEU A 187 -7.75 3.91 13.88
N TYR A 188 -6.97 4.64 13.09
CA TYR A 188 -5.54 4.46 12.86
C TYR A 188 -4.84 5.78 13.18
N ILE A 189 -3.80 5.76 14.01
CA ILE A 189 -3.08 6.97 14.43
C ILE A 189 -1.58 6.78 14.24
N LEU A 190 -0.93 7.74 13.59
CA LEU A 190 0.53 7.84 13.53
C LEU A 190 1.01 9.03 14.36
N PRO A 191 1.45 8.82 15.61
CA PRO A 191 1.94 9.91 16.43
C PRO A 191 3.39 10.25 16.05
N PHE A 192 3.60 11.47 15.57
CA PHE A 192 4.90 12.02 15.19
C PHE A 192 5.58 12.74 16.35
N ALA A 193 4.79 13.38 17.22
CA ALA A 193 5.20 13.98 18.48
C ALA A 193 4.01 13.95 19.46
N ALA A 194 4.23 14.38 20.70
CA ALA A 194 3.19 14.29 21.74
C ALA A 194 1.96 15.16 21.42
N ASP A 195 2.16 16.19 20.58
CA ASP A 195 1.20 17.18 20.12
C ASP A 195 0.95 17.12 18.61
N HIS A 196 1.43 16.06 17.91
CA HIS A 196 1.40 15.99 16.46
C HIS A 196 1.17 14.55 15.98
N ALA A 197 0.09 14.31 15.25
CA ALA A 197 -0.21 12.99 14.71
C ALA A 197 -0.98 13.05 13.39
N LEU A 198 -0.92 11.98 12.60
CA LEU A 198 -1.98 11.66 11.64
C LEU A 198 -3.07 10.89 12.38
N VAL A 199 -4.31 11.37 12.33
CA VAL A 199 -5.51 10.68 12.81
C VAL A 199 -6.34 10.27 11.61
N GLU A 200 -6.61 8.97 11.45
CA GLU A 200 -7.24 8.41 10.26
C GLU A 200 -8.38 7.47 10.64
N VAL A 201 -9.55 7.71 10.05
CA VAL A 201 -10.68 6.79 10.12
C VAL A 201 -10.67 5.87 8.92
N THR A 202 -10.76 4.57 9.17
CA THR A 202 -10.52 3.54 8.15
C THR A 202 -11.60 2.47 8.17
N SER A 203 -12.03 2.08 6.97
CA SER A 203 -13.08 1.09 6.75
C SER A 203 -12.62 -0.01 5.81
N PHE A 204 -12.72 -1.26 6.26
CA PHE A 204 -12.65 -2.44 5.41
C PHE A 204 -14.05 -2.81 4.98
N ALA A 205 -14.42 -2.45 3.74
CA ALA A 205 -15.80 -2.52 3.29
C ALA A 205 -15.92 -2.98 1.83
N PRO A 206 -17.09 -3.50 1.41
CA PRO A 206 -17.37 -3.81 0.01
C PRO A 206 -17.50 -2.55 -0.86
N VAL A 207 -17.95 -1.45 -0.27
CA VAL A 207 -18.19 -0.15 -0.92
C VAL A 207 -17.58 0.94 -0.02
N PRO A 208 -16.95 1.99 -0.59
CA PRO A 208 -16.48 3.11 0.21
C PRO A 208 -17.64 3.79 0.95
N PRO A 209 -17.49 4.09 2.25
CA PRO A 209 -18.40 5.01 2.93
C PRO A 209 -18.47 6.37 2.24
N ASP A 210 -19.62 7.03 2.38
CA ASP A 210 -19.80 8.38 1.85
C ASP A 210 -18.82 9.36 2.47
N THR A 211 -18.40 10.37 1.70
CA THR A 211 -17.43 11.36 2.17
C THR A 211 -17.93 12.10 3.41
N ALA A 212 -19.23 12.42 3.49
CA ALA A 212 -19.83 13.06 4.66
C ALA A 212 -19.75 12.17 5.91
N VAL A 213 -19.97 10.85 5.77
CA VAL A 213 -19.86 9.89 6.89
C VAL A 213 -18.44 9.86 7.42
N PHE A 214 -17.43 9.80 6.55
CA PHE A 214 -16.04 9.85 6.97
C PHE A 214 -15.65 11.18 7.63
N GLN A 215 -16.13 12.31 7.09
CA GLN A 215 -15.83 13.63 7.66
C GLN A 215 -16.42 13.80 9.06
N THR A 216 -17.68 13.42 9.25
CA THR A 216 -18.33 13.46 10.57
C THR A 216 -17.61 12.52 11.54
N TRP A 217 -17.31 11.30 11.13
CA TRP A 217 -16.61 10.35 11.99
C TRP A 217 -15.22 10.85 12.40
N LEU A 218 -14.41 11.32 11.44
CA LEU A 218 -13.08 11.84 11.75
C LEU A 218 -13.14 13.04 12.70
N HIS A 219 -14.10 13.95 12.48
CA HIS A 219 -14.30 15.09 13.36
C HIS A 219 -14.64 14.65 14.80
N GLU A 220 -15.57 13.71 14.96
CA GLU A 220 -15.93 13.17 16.28
C GLU A 220 -14.74 12.50 16.98
N GLU A 221 -13.89 11.77 16.26
CA GLU A 221 -12.68 11.15 16.85
C GLU A 221 -11.64 12.19 17.26
N ILE A 222 -11.47 13.27 16.48
CA ILE A 222 -10.55 14.38 16.82
C ILE A 222 -11.07 15.17 18.03
N GLU A 223 -12.37 15.48 18.09
CA GLU A 223 -12.99 16.16 19.24
C GLU A 223 -12.85 15.31 20.51
N ALA A 224 -13.02 13.99 20.40
CA ALA A 224 -12.89 13.07 21.52
C ALA A 224 -11.47 12.99 22.13
N LEU A 225 -10.44 13.50 21.44
CA LEU A 225 -9.09 13.60 21.98
C LEU A 225 -8.97 14.64 23.12
N ASP A 226 -9.90 15.59 23.22
CA ASP A 226 -9.84 16.73 24.15
C ASP A 226 -8.47 17.47 24.09
N ALA A 227 -8.01 17.71 22.86
CA ALA A 227 -6.64 18.15 22.59
C ALA A 227 -6.44 19.70 22.65
N GLY A 228 -7.48 20.43 23.06
CA GLY A 228 -7.54 21.88 23.00
C GLY A 228 -7.66 22.38 21.56
N THR A 229 -6.94 23.45 21.18
CA THR A 229 -6.96 23.93 19.80
C THR A 229 -6.25 22.93 18.88
N VAL A 230 -6.90 22.62 17.74
CA VAL A 230 -6.41 21.70 16.72
C VAL A 230 -6.14 22.47 15.42
N GLU A 231 -4.90 22.40 14.92
CA GLU A 231 -4.48 22.88 13.61
C GLU A 231 -4.42 21.69 12.64
N VAL A 232 -5.16 21.75 11.53
CA VAL A 232 -5.06 20.73 10.46
C VAL A 232 -3.95 21.12 9.48
N LEU A 233 -2.88 20.33 9.45
CA LEU A 233 -1.71 20.55 8.60
C LEU A 233 -1.90 19.98 7.20
N ARG A 234 -2.49 18.78 7.11
CA ARG A 234 -2.86 18.17 5.83
C ARG A 234 -4.06 17.24 5.99
N THR A 235 -4.73 16.97 4.89
CA THR A 235 -5.76 15.93 4.79
C THR A 235 -5.35 14.93 3.73
N GLU A 236 -5.44 13.64 4.03
CA GLU A 236 -5.25 12.57 3.06
C GLU A 236 -6.48 11.67 2.98
N ARG A 237 -6.68 11.08 1.81
CA ARG A 237 -7.74 10.09 1.58
C ARG A 237 -7.27 9.06 0.58
N GLY A 238 -7.77 7.84 0.69
CA GLY A 238 -7.38 6.80 -0.25
C GLY A 238 -8.25 5.57 -0.23
N ALA A 239 -7.97 4.73 -1.22
CA ALA A 239 -8.58 3.43 -1.37
C ALA A 239 -7.51 2.42 -1.77
N LEU A 240 -7.41 1.32 -1.02
CA LEU A 240 -6.48 0.23 -1.28
C LEU A 240 -7.27 -1.04 -1.56
N PRO A 241 -6.98 -1.76 -2.66
CA PRO A 241 -7.72 -2.96 -3.02
C PRO A 241 -7.43 -4.09 -2.03
N MET A 242 -8.49 -4.64 -1.42
CA MET A 242 -8.45 -5.82 -0.57
C MET A 242 -9.10 -6.99 -1.29
N GLN A 243 -8.47 -7.40 -2.40
CA GLN A 243 -9.05 -8.40 -3.31
C GLN A 243 -7.98 -9.30 -3.93
N VAL A 244 -8.16 -10.61 -3.77
CA VAL A 244 -7.33 -11.61 -4.45
C VAL A 244 -7.53 -11.50 -5.96
N GLY A 245 -6.43 -11.46 -6.71
CA GLY A 245 -6.45 -11.36 -8.17
C GLY A 245 -6.87 -9.98 -8.70
N TYR A 246 -6.71 -8.90 -7.91
CA TYR A 246 -6.97 -7.54 -8.36
C TYR A 246 -6.07 -7.14 -9.54
N GLY A 247 -4.77 -7.42 -9.46
CA GLY A 247 -3.80 -7.19 -10.54
C GLY A 247 -3.49 -8.40 -11.40
N ALA A 248 -4.52 -9.15 -11.80
CA ALA A 248 -4.34 -10.26 -12.74
C ALA A 248 -3.74 -9.75 -14.06
N PRO A 249 -2.72 -10.43 -14.63
CA PRO A 249 -2.14 -10.02 -15.90
C PRO A 249 -3.21 -9.91 -16.99
N THR A 250 -3.14 -8.87 -17.80
CA THR A 250 -3.95 -8.76 -19.02
C THR A 250 -3.24 -9.52 -20.13
N PRO A 251 -3.87 -10.54 -20.76
CA PRO A 251 -3.32 -11.20 -21.93
C PRO A 251 -2.96 -10.15 -22.99
N ASP A 252 -1.76 -10.26 -23.55
CA ASP A 252 -1.20 -9.35 -24.56
C ASP A 252 -1.08 -7.87 -24.18
N GLY A 253 -1.45 -7.49 -22.96
CA GLY A 253 -1.37 -6.14 -22.42
C GLY A 253 0.01 -5.76 -21.87
N PRO A 254 0.19 -4.48 -21.47
CA PRO A 254 1.41 -4.05 -20.81
C PRO A 254 1.57 -4.73 -19.45
N VAL A 255 2.81 -4.87 -19.01
CA VAL A 255 3.11 -5.38 -17.67
C VAL A 255 2.61 -4.37 -16.64
N ARG A 256 1.80 -4.83 -15.68
CA ARG A 256 1.27 -4.00 -14.60
C ARG A 256 2.15 -4.14 -13.34
N LEU A 257 2.52 -3.03 -12.73
CA LEU A 257 3.18 -2.99 -11.41
C LEU A 257 2.38 -2.13 -10.43
N GLY A 258 2.73 -2.20 -9.15
CA GLY A 258 2.03 -1.47 -8.10
C GLY A 258 0.69 -2.11 -7.76
N LEU A 259 -0.27 -1.28 -7.35
CA LEU A 259 -1.61 -1.74 -6.98
C LEU A 259 -2.29 -2.49 -8.14
N SER A 260 -2.21 -1.95 -9.36
CA SER A 260 -2.75 -2.58 -10.57
C SER A 260 -1.98 -3.84 -10.99
N GLY A 261 -0.74 -4.00 -10.51
CA GLY A 261 0.07 -5.22 -10.64
C GLY A 261 -0.10 -6.22 -9.49
N GLY A 262 -1.04 -5.99 -8.56
CA GLY A 262 -1.30 -6.91 -7.45
C GLY A 262 -0.28 -6.82 -6.31
N ALA A 263 0.43 -5.69 -6.18
CA ALA A 263 1.41 -5.49 -5.12
C ALA A 263 0.76 -5.30 -3.74
N ALA A 264 -0.49 -4.82 -3.62
CA ALA A 264 -1.18 -4.76 -2.34
C ALA A 264 -1.45 -6.16 -1.78
N ARG A 265 -1.24 -6.37 -0.49
CA ARG A 265 -1.63 -7.61 0.18
C ARG A 265 -3.16 -7.66 0.27
N PRO A 266 -3.84 -8.68 -0.29
CA PRO A 266 -5.30 -8.68 -0.37
C PRO A 266 -6.02 -8.59 0.99
N SER A 267 -5.46 -9.16 2.06
CA SER A 267 -6.10 -9.22 3.38
C SER A 267 -5.89 -7.98 4.25
N THR A 268 -4.98 -7.07 3.89
CA THR A 268 -4.55 -5.95 4.76
C THR A 268 -4.36 -4.63 4.04
N GLY A 269 -4.25 -4.62 2.71
CA GLY A 269 -3.98 -3.41 1.92
C GLY A 269 -2.52 -2.95 1.92
N TYR A 270 -1.62 -3.54 2.73
CA TYR A 270 -0.20 -3.18 2.76
C TYR A 270 0.43 -3.31 1.36
N ALA A 271 1.02 -2.22 0.88
CA ALA A 271 1.51 -2.13 -0.50
C ALA A 271 2.97 -1.66 -0.60
N PHE A 272 3.45 -0.71 0.21
CA PHE A 272 4.76 -0.07 -0.01
C PHE A 272 5.94 -1.05 -0.08
N ALA A 273 6.20 -1.82 0.97
CA ALA A 273 7.30 -2.80 0.98
C ALA A 273 7.16 -3.85 -0.14
N ARG A 274 5.92 -4.20 -0.51
CA ARG A 274 5.63 -5.14 -1.59
C ARG A 274 5.89 -4.52 -2.96
N ILE A 275 5.61 -3.23 -3.14
CA ILE A 275 5.98 -2.45 -4.32
C ILE A 275 7.51 -2.39 -4.45
N GLN A 276 8.24 -2.16 -3.37
CA GLN A 276 9.71 -2.19 -3.38
C GLN A 276 10.24 -3.54 -3.87
N LYS A 277 9.70 -4.65 -3.31
CA LYS A 277 10.05 -6.00 -3.74
C LYS A 277 9.69 -6.28 -5.20
N GLN A 278 8.55 -5.78 -5.65
CA GLN A 278 8.09 -5.95 -7.03
C GLN A 278 8.99 -5.18 -8.01
N ALA A 279 9.36 -3.96 -7.66
CA ALA A 279 10.28 -3.11 -8.44
C ALA A 279 11.67 -3.74 -8.54
N GLU A 280 12.20 -4.31 -7.46
CA GLU A 280 13.48 -5.05 -7.45
C GLU A 280 13.48 -6.19 -8.46
N ARG A 281 12.46 -7.05 -8.38
CA ARG A 281 12.32 -8.18 -9.29
C ARG A 281 12.12 -7.75 -10.74
N ALA A 282 11.30 -6.73 -10.96
CA ALA A 282 11.04 -6.22 -12.30
C ALA A 282 12.30 -5.59 -12.93
N ALA A 283 13.07 -4.82 -12.17
CA ALA A 283 14.33 -4.26 -12.65
C ALA A 283 15.35 -5.37 -12.99
N ALA A 284 15.45 -6.41 -12.16
CA ALA A 284 16.32 -7.55 -12.42
C ALA A 284 15.92 -8.32 -13.69
N ASP A 285 14.62 -8.62 -13.86
CA ASP A 285 14.12 -9.31 -15.05
C ASP A 285 14.36 -8.45 -16.32
N LEU A 286 14.10 -7.13 -16.28
CA LEU A 286 14.35 -6.21 -17.40
C LEU A 286 15.83 -6.16 -17.79
N ARG A 287 16.75 -6.04 -16.82
CA ARG A 287 18.20 -6.05 -17.08
C ARG A 287 18.67 -7.36 -17.71
N ALA A 288 17.98 -8.46 -17.42
CA ALA A 288 18.25 -9.76 -18.03
C ALA A 288 17.57 -9.95 -19.39
N GLY A 289 16.89 -8.94 -19.93
CA GLY A 289 16.12 -9.02 -21.18
C GLY A 289 14.87 -9.89 -21.07
N GLN A 290 14.34 -10.08 -19.86
CA GLN A 290 13.18 -10.92 -19.57
C GLN A 290 11.93 -10.08 -19.29
N THR A 291 10.77 -10.64 -19.59
CA THR A 291 9.49 -10.05 -19.18
C THR A 291 9.35 -10.09 -17.65
N PRO A 292 9.09 -8.94 -16.99
CA PRO A 292 8.99 -8.89 -15.53
C PRO A 292 7.93 -9.82 -14.93
N ARG A 293 8.33 -10.56 -13.90
CA ARG A 293 7.43 -11.42 -13.13
C ARG A 293 6.87 -10.66 -11.94
N VAL A 294 5.61 -10.25 -12.08
CA VAL A 294 4.97 -9.30 -11.15
C VAL A 294 4.24 -9.95 -9.97
N MET A 295 3.92 -11.25 -10.05
CA MET A 295 3.22 -11.96 -8.97
C MET A 295 4.12 -12.22 -7.76
N LEU A 296 3.68 -11.77 -6.59
CA LEU A 296 4.37 -11.94 -5.31
C LEU A 296 3.83 -13.11 -4.48
N ASP A 297 2.55 -13.44 -4.60
CA ASP A 297 1.87 -14.38 -3.71
C ASP A 297 1.78 -15.79 -4.30
N SER A 298 2.04 -16.79 -3.44
CA SER A 298 1.83 -18.19 -3.80
C SER A 298 0.33 -18.55 -3.84
N PRO A 299 -0.06 -19.65 -4.50
CA PRO A 299 -1.43 -20.14 -4.49
C PRO A 299 -2.01 -20.31 -3.07
N MET A 300 -1.20 -20.81 -2.12
CA MET A 300 -1.60 -20.96 -0.72
C MET A 300 -1.85 -19.63 -0.02
N THR A 301 -0.99 -18.62 -0.22
CA THR A 301 -1.23 -17.27 0.35
C THR A 301 -2.54 -16.68 -0.19
N ARG A 302 -2.78 -16.79 -1.51
CA ARG A 302 -4.02 -16.31 -2.13
C ARG A 302 -5.25 -17.05 -1.61
N PHE A 303 -5.14 -18.35 -1.34
CA PHE A 303 -6.21 -19.13 -0.73
C PHE A 303 -6.54 -18.61 0.67
N MET A 304 -5.53 -18.44 1.53
CA MET A 304 -5.72 -17.91 2.90
C MET A 304 -6.35 -16.52 2.88
N ASP A 305 -5.85 -15.62 2.03
CA ASP A 305 -6.39 -14.27 1.91
C ASP A 305 -7.85 -14.28 1.41
N ARG A 306 -8.18 -15.15 0.46
CA ARG A 306 -9.57 -15.33 -0.02
C ARG A 306 -10.50 -15.76 1.11
N VAL A 307 -10.10 -16.78 1.88
CA VAL A 307 -10.90 -17.29 3.00
C VAL A 307 -11.09 -16.21 4.07
N PHE A 308 -10.02 -15.50 4.43
CA PHE A 308 -10.08 -14.40 5.40
C PHE A 308 -11.03 -13.27 4.94
N LEU A 309 -10.88 -12.81 3.70
CA LEU A 309 -11.75 -11.79 3.12
C LEU A 309 -13.21 -12.24 3.02
N GLN A 310 -13.45 -13.53 2.73
CA GLN A 310 -14.79 -14.08 2.71
C GLN A 310 -15.45 -14.06 4.11
N VAL A 311 -14.69 -14.39 5.16
CA VAL A 311 -15.18 -14.28 6.54
C VAL A 311 -15.50 -12.82 6.87
N LEU A 312 -14.61 -11.88 6.55
CA LEU A 312 -14.85 -10.46 6.80
C LEU A 312 -16.07 -9.91 6.05
N ARG A 313 -16.25 -10.32 4.79
CA ARG A 313 -17.39 -9.88 3.96
C ARG A 313 -18.72 -10.46 4.45
N SER A 314 -18.72 -11.71 4.91
CA SER A 314 -19.96 -12.38 5.34
C SER A 314 -20.34 -12.08 6.79
N ARG A 315 -19.35 -11.78 7.63
CA ARG A 315 -19.50 -11.53 9.06
C ARG A 315 -18.60 -10.38 9.53
N PRO A 316 -18.82 -9.15 9.05
CA PRO A 316 -17.99 -8.00 9.41
C PRO A 316 -18.00 -7.72 10.92
N GLU A 317 -19.07 -8.05 11.63
CA GLU A 317 -19.18 -7.93 13.09
C GLU A 317 -18.13 -8.74 13.85
N ARG A 318 -17.56 -9.78 13.23
CA ARG A 318 -16.48 -10.59 13.80
C ARG A 318 -15.10 -10.01 13.54
N GLY A 319 -14.97 -9.08 12.60
CA GLY A 319 -13.71 -8.47 12.20
C GLY A 319 -12.86 -7.99 13.37
N PRO A 320 -13.39 -7.13 14.27
CA PRO A 320 -12.65 -6.63 15.43
C PRO A 320 -12.02 -7.74 16.27
N ALA A 321 -12.80 -8.76 16.65
CA ALA A 321 -12.31 -9.90 17.43
C ALA A 321 -11.27 -10.74 16.66
N LEU A 322 -11.42 -10.92 15.35
CA LEU A 322 -10.47 -11.66 14.52
C LEU A 322 -9.12 -10.95 14.43
N PHE A 323 -9.12 -9.64 14.17
CA PHE A 323 -7.89 -8.85 14.13
C PHE A 323 -7.25 -8.78 15.52
N GLN A 324 -8.01 -8.50 16.58
CA GLN A 324 -7.49 -8.52 17.95
C GLN A 324 -6.84 -9.86 18.30
N ALA A 325 -7.47 -10.98 17.95
CA ALA A 325 -6.90 -12.31 18.15
C ALA A 325 -5.57 -12.52 17.40
N LEU A 326 -5.44 -12.00 16.17
CA LEU A 326 -4.17 -12.06 15.42
C LEU A 326 -3.06 -11.32 16.16
N PHE A 327 -3.28 -10.06 16.53
CA PHE A 327 -2.29 -9.23 17.20
C PHE A 327 -1.95 -9.72 18.61
N HIS A 328 -2.90 -10.35 19.29
CA HIS A 328 -2.69 -10.89 20.63
C HIS A 328 -1.95 -12.25 20.61
N ARG A 329 -2.37 -13.19 19.75
CA ARG A 329 -1.95 -14.60 19.85
C ARG A 329 -0.76 -14.96 18.97
N VAL A 330 -0.55 -14.27 17.85
CA VAL A 330 0.57 -14.55 16.94
C VAL A 330 1.84 -13.90 17.51
N PRO A 331 3.00 -14.57 17.54
CA PRO A 331 4.26 -13.91 17.87
C PRO A 331 4.49 -12.70 16.98
N ALA A 332 4.84 -11.55 17.58
CA ALA A 332 4.89 -10.24 16.92
C ALA A 332 5.64 -10.30 15.57
N ASP A 333 6.91 -10.69 15.60
CA ASP A 333 7.76 -10.79 14.41
C ASP A 333 7.14 -11.63 13.27
N ARG A 334 6.39 -12.68 13.60
CA ARG A 334 5.75 -13.54 12.59
C ARG A 334 4.51 -12.90 11.99
N LEU A 335 3.72 -12.23 12.84
CA LEU A 335 2.54 -11.50 12.37
C LEU A 335 2.97 -10.40 11.41
N GLU A 336 3.96 -9.61 11.78
CA GLU A 336 4.45 -8.48 10.99
C GLU A 336 5.03 -8.94 9.64
N MET A 337 5.84 -10.00 9.65
CA MET A 337 6.30 -10.66 8.41
C MET A 337 5.11 -11.13 7.56
N PHE A 338 4.10 -11.74 8.18
CA PHE A 338 2.91 -12.18 7.46
C PHE A 338 2.13 -11.01 6.86
N LEU A 339 1.86 -9.95 7.63
CA LEU A 339 1.14 -8.75 7.17
C LEU A 339 1.89 -8.06 6.01
N SER A 340 3.23 -8.10 6.02
CA SER A 340 4.09 -7.58 4.95
C SER A 340 4.24 -8.48 3.73
N GLY A 341 3.62 -9.66 3.71
CA GLY A 341 3.62 -10.53 2.53
C GLY A 341 4.62 -11.70 2.57
N SER A 342 5.08 -12.11 3.74
CA SER A 342 5.87 -13.35 3.88
C SER A 342 5.12 -14.56 3.31
N THR A 343 5.86 -15.41 2.61
CA THR A 343 5.38 -16.68 2.06
C THR A 343 5.90 -17.89 2.85
N ALA A 344 6.55 -17.66 3.99
CA ALA A 344 7.10 -18.74 4.81
C ALA A 344 5.97 -19.53 5.50
N THR A 345 6.10 -20.86 5.50
CA THR A 345 5.10 -21.76 6.09
C THR A 345 4.89 -21.51 7.59
N ARG A 346 5.96 -21.20 8.33
CA ARG A 346 5.91 -20.91 9.77
C ARG A 346 5.05 -19.68 10.11
N ASP A 347 5.11 -18.64 9.28
CA ASP A 347 4.36 -17.40 9.50
C ASP A 347 2.87 -17.64 9.20
N ARG A 348 2.57 -18.38 8.13
CA ARG A 348 1.21 -18.80 7.79
C ARG A 348 0.59 -19.68 8.88
N LEU A 349 1.33 -20.69 9.36
CA LEU A 349 0.83 -21.61 10.38
C LEU A 349 0.50 -20.87 11.67
N ALA A 350 1.37 -19.95 12.11
CA ALA A 350 1.15 -19.14 13.31
C ALA A 350 -0.16 -18.33 13.23
N VAL A 351 -0.45 -17.76 12.05
CA VAL A 351 -1.72 -17.06 11.78
C VAL A 351 -2.91 -18.01 11.76
N MET A 352 -2.80 -19.17 11.10
CA MET A 352 -3.87 -20.16 11.04
C MET A 352 -4.27 -20.68 12.42
N THR A 353 -3.30 -20.90 13.31
CA THR A 353 -3.54 -21.38 14.68
C THR A 353 -4.13 -20.32 15.61
N ALA A 354 -3.98 -19.03 15.29
CA ALA A 354 -4.50 -17.94 16.11
C ALA A 354 -6.00 -17.69 15.91
N LEU A 355 -6.53 -18.04 14.73
CA LEU A 355 -7.89 -17.75 14.30
C LEU A 355 -8.85 -18.91 14.60
N PRO A 356 -10.14 -18.63 14.86
CA PRO A 356 -11.13 -19.67 15.14
C PRO A 356 -11.33 -20.58 13.91
N THR A 357 -11.25 -21.89 14.09
CA THR A 357 -11.23 -22.84 12.97
C THR A 357 -12.55 -22.89 12.18
N LEU A 358 -13.70 -22.87 12.88
CA LEU A 358 -15.00 -23.15 12.27
C LEU A 358 -15.44 -22.16 11.17
N PRO A 359 -15.39 -20.82 11.39
CA PRO A 359 -15.76 -19.86 10.34
C PRO A 359 -14.86 -19.94 9.11
N PHE A 360 -13.58 -20.23 9.31
CA PHE A 360 -12.59 -20.35 8.24
C PHE A 360 -12.76 -21.66 7.47
N MET A 361 -13.11 -22.76 8.13
CA MET A 361 -13.45 -24.02 7.47
C MET A 361 -14.70 -23.87 6.60
N GLN A 362 -15.75 -23.20 7.10
CA GLN A 362 -16.96 -22.94 6.31
C GLN A 362 -16.64 -22.11 5.06
N ALA A 363 -15.88 -21.03 5.21
CA ALA A 363 -15.46 -20.19 4.07
C ALA A 363 -14.49 -20.92 3.11
N ALA A 364 -13.71 -21.89 3.60
CA ALA A 364 -12.83 -22.72 2.77
C ALA A 364 -13.62 -23.71 1.89
N VAL A 365 -14.66 -24.35 2.46
CA VAL A 365 -15.47 -25.38 1.79
C VAL A 365 -16.53 -24.78 0.86
N TRP A 366 -17.17 -23.67 1.25
CA TRP A 366 -18.20 -23.01 0.46
C TRP A 366 -17.75 -21.63 -0.03
N PRO A 367 -16.94 -21.54 -1.10
CA PRO A 367 -16.54 -20.26 -1.67
C PRO A 367 -17.76 -19.50 -2.21
N SER A 368 -17.87 -18.22 -1.86
CA SER A 368 -18.97 -17.32 -2.26
C SER A 368 -18.57 -16.23 -3.24
#